data_AF-X1V090-F1
#
_entry.id   AF-X1V090-F1
#
_cell.length_a   1.000
_cell.length_b   1.000
_cell.length_c   1.000
_cell.angle_alpha   90.00
_cell.angle_beta   90.00
_cell.angle_gamma   90.00
#
_symmetry.space_group_name_H-M   'P 1'
#
loop_
_entity.id
_entity.type
_entity.pdbx_description
1 polymer ?
#
loop_
_entity_poly.entity_id
_entity_poly.type
_entity_poly.pdbx_seq_one_letter_code
_entity_poly.pdbx_strand_id
1 'polypeptide(L)'
;MLIKILMQVSQIHLFPVYDENGQPTGEEEMQFGMRCVDYPELPTYGMRIPYPCTKPEVDAAIEAKCLEIKNQIQKDNQLRQQVENMYTKITINGTEFFETEVEV
;
A
#
# COMPACT_ATOMS: atom_id res chain seq x y z
N MET A 1 -10.16 0.00 14.10
CA MET A 1 -8.77 0.30 13.67
C MET A 1 -8.79 1.62 12.94
N LEU A 2 -8.02 2.59 13.43
CA LEU A 2 -7.80 3.87 12.77
C LEU A 2 -6.52 3.75 11.95
N ILE A 3 -6.54 4.10 10.66
CA ILE A 3 -5.34 4.09 9.80
C ILE A 3 -4.94 5.54 9.54
N LYS A 4 -3.69 5.90 9.85
CA LYS A 4 -3.18 7.24 9.55
C LYS A 4 -2.41 7.25 8.24
N ILE A 5 -2.86 8.09 7.31
CA ILE A 5 -2.18 8.32 6.03
C ILE A 5 -1.57 9.72 6.00
N LEU A 6 -0.36 9.82 5.47
CA LEU A 6 0.31 11.07 5.13
C LEU A 6 0.44 11.20 3.62
N MET A 7 -0.02 12.31 3.06
CA MET A 7 0.24 12.66 1.66
C MET A 7 1.51 13.50 1.57
N GLN A 8 2.36 13.20 0.59
CA GLN A 8 3.60 13.94 0.36
C GLN A 8 3.34 15.07 -0.64
N VAL A 9 3.31 16.31 -0.15
CA VAL A 9 3.06 17.51 -0.97
C VAL A 9 4.09 17.62 -2.11
N SER A 10 5.35 17.28 -1.84
CA SER A 10 6.43 17.30 -2.84
C SER A 10 6.33 16.22 -3.91
N GLN A 11 5.37 15.29 -3.79
CA GLN A 11 5.16 14.19 -4.74
C GLN A 11 3.83 14.30 -5.48
N ILE A 12 3.24 15.50 -5.56
CA ILE A 12 2.06 15.75 -6.39
C ILE A 12 2.54 16.12 -7.80
N HIS A 13 2.17 15.30 -8.78
CA HIS A 13 2.59 15.43 -10.17
C HIS A 13 1.39 15.24 -11.10
N LEU A 14 1.40 15.94 -12.24
CA LEU A 14 0.47 15.67 -13.33
C LEU A 14 1.18 14.82 -14.39
N PHE A 15 0.52 13.78 -14.85
CA PHE A 15 1.01 12.91 -15.91
C PHE A 15 0.01 12.90 -17.07
N PRO A 16 0.47 13.01 -18.32
CA PRO A 16 -0.39 12.76 -19.46
C PRO A 16 -0.77 11.28 -19.53
N VAL A 17 -2.01 11.01 -19.93
CA VAL A 17 -2.47 9.65 -20.23
C VAL A 17 -2.08 9.30 -21.66
N TYR A 18 -1.57 8.09 -21.84
CA TYR A 18 -1.18 7.57 -23.15
C TYR A 18 -2.11 6.44 -23.57
N ASP A 19 -2.43 6.39 -24.85
CA ASP A 19 -3.17 5.27 -25.45
C ASP A 19 -2.29 4.01 -25.58
N GLU A 20 -2.88 2.93 -26.08
CA GLU A 20 -2.22 1.64 -26.33
C GLU A 20 -1.04 1.72 -27.33
N ASN A 21 -0.96 2.79 -28.13
CA ASN A 21 0.11 3.05 -29.08
C ASN A 21 1.17 4.03 -28.53
N GLY A 22 1.04 4.43 -27.25
CA GLY A 22 1.94 5.37 -26.60
C GLY A 22 1.75 6.83 -27.04
N GLN A 23 0.62 7.18 -27.67
CA GLN A 23 0.29 8.57 -28.02
C GLN A 23 -0.50 9.24 -26.89
N PRO A 24 -0.26 10.53 -26.60
CA PRO A 24 -1.00 11.24 -25.57
C PRO A 24 -2.48 11.37 -25.97
N THR A 25 -3.39 11.05 -25.06
CA THR A 25 -4.84 11.14 -25.29
C THR A 25 -5.38 12.57 -25.15
N GLY A 26 -4.59 13.46 -24.55
CA GLY A 26 -5.02 14.80 -24.14
C GLY A 26 -5.64 14.85 -22.74
N GLU A 27 -5.80 13.70 -22.08
CA GLU A 27 -6.21 13.60 -20.68
C GLU A 27 -4.98 13.63 -19.75
N GLU A 28 -5.19 14.06 -18.52
CA GLU A 28 -4.17 14.14 -17.48
C GLU A 28 -4.63 13.41 -16.22
N GLU A 29 -3.68 12.83 -15.49
CA GLU A 29 -3.90 12.25 -14.17
C GLU A 29 -3.02 12.97 -13.15
N MET A 30 -3.59 13.28 -11.98
CA MET A 30 -2.83 13.69 -10.81
C MET A 30 -2.34 12.45 -10.06
N GLN A 31 -1.02 12.30 -9.97
CA GLN A 31 -0.38 11.36 -9.08
C GLN A 31 0.03 12.04 -7.77
N PHE A 32 -0.20 11.38 -6.63
CA PHE A 32 0.35 11.83 -5.35
C PHE A 32 0.84 10.67 -4.48
N GLY A 33 1.97 10.88 -3.81
CA GLY A 33 2.56 9.92 -2.89
C GLY A 33 1.81 9.84 -1.56
N MET A 34 1.57 8.62 -1.08
CA MET A 34 0.95 8.36 0.22
C MET A 34 1.81 7.38 1.02
N ARG A 35 1.85 7.59 2.34
CA ARG A 35 2.48 6.66 3.29
C ARG A 35 1.53 6.33 4.42
N CYS A 36 1.39 5.04 4.70
CA CYS A 36 0.77 4.56 5.94
C CYS A 36 1.81 4.60 7.05
N VAL A 37 1.55 5.39 8.10
CA VAL A 37 2.53 5.56 9.20
C VAL A 37 2.67 4.28 10.01
N ASP A 38 1.54 3.62 10.26
CA ASP A 38 1.47 2.44 11.11
C ASP A 38 2.06 1.18 10.43
N TYR A 39 2.25 1.23 9.11
CA TYR A 39 2.76 0.14 8.29
C TYR A 39 3.75 0.66 7.25
N PRO A 40 4.97 1.04 7.67
CA PRO A 40 5.96 1.68 6.80
C PRO A 40 6.50 0.75 5.71
N GLU A 41 6.42 -0.56 5.92
CA GLU A 41 6.86 -1.60 4.97
C GLU A 41 5.84 -1.84 3.84
N LEU A 42 4.60 -1.33 3.97
CA LEU A 42 3.66 -1.40 2.87
C LEU A 42 4.13 -0.50 1.73
N PRO A 43 4.11 -0.99 0.49
CA PRO A 43 4.68 -0.26 -0.61
C PRO A 43 3.90 1.04 -0.85
N THR A 44 4.63 2.15 -0.87
CA THR A 44 4.11 3.48 -1.19
C THR A 44 4.01 3.63 -2.70
N TYR A 45 2.90 3.19 -3.29
CA TYR A 45 2.60 3.50 -4.68
C TYR A 45 1.70 4.72 -4.73
N GLY A 46 2.17 5.77 -5.41
CA GLY A 46 1.42 7.00 -5.57
C GLY A 46 0.07 6.72 -6.21
N MET A 47 -0.99 7.25 -5.61
CA MET A 47 -2.35 7.14 -6.15
C MET A 47 -2.46 8.04 -7.38
N ARG A 48 -3.16 7.58 -8.41
CA ARG A 48 -3.50 8.38 -9.59
C ARG A 48 -5.00 8.61 -9.64
N ILE A 49 -5.40 9.84 -9.93
CA ILE A 49 -6.80 10.21 -10.16
C ILE A 49 -6.92 11.11 -11.40
N PRO A 50 -8.04 11.08 -12.14
CA PRO A 50 -8.25 11.96 -13.30
C PRO A 50 -8.12 13.44 -12.93
N TYR A 51 -7.56 14.25 -13.83
CA TYR A 51 -7.48 15.70 -13.69
C TYR A 51 -8.28 16.39 -14.81
N PRO A 52 -9.02 17.49 -14.53
CA PRO A 52 -9.21 18.11 -13.22
C PRO A 52 -10.05 17.26 -12.26
N CYS A 53 -9.73 17.31 -10.97
CA CYS A 53 -10.45 16.62 -9.91
C CYS A 53 -11.07 17.59 -8.91
N THR A 54 -12.15 17.15 -8.27
CA THR A 54 -12.80 17.79 -7.14
C THR A 54 -12.33 17.19 -5.82
N LYS A 55 -12.48 17.93 -4.71
CA LYS A 55 -12.14 17.41 -3.37
C LYS A 55 -12.86 16.08 -3.06
N PRO A 56 -14.18 15.91 -3.34
CA PRO A 56 -14.85 14.62 -3.11
C PRO A 56 -14.24 13.44 -3.88
N GLU A 57 -13.76 13.65 -5.11
CA GLU A 57 -13.11 12.59 -5.89
C GLU A 57 -11.77 12.19 -5.28
N VAL A 58 -10.99 13.16 -4.81
CA VAL A 58 -9.75 12.91 -4.05
C VAL A 58 -10.05 12.13 -2.77
N ASP A 59 -11.06 12.57 -2.01
CA ASP A 59 -11.45 11.92 -0.74
C ASP A 59 -11.89 10.46 -0.98
N ALA A 60 -12.73 10.21 -1.97
CA ALA A 60 -13.21 8.87 -2.32
C ALA A 60 -12.04 7.94 -2.73
N ALA A 61 -11.08 8.47 -3.49
CA ALA A 61 -9.91 7.69 -3.90
C ALA A 61 -8.98 7.38 -2.71
N ILE A 62 -8.83 8.30 -1.75
CA ILE A 62 -8.14 8.05 -0.48
C ILE A 62 -8.86 6.98 0.34
N GLU A 63 -10.18 7.04 0.46
CA GLU A 63 -10.99 6.06 1.19
C GLU A 63 -10.87 4.66 0.58
N ALA A 64 -10.97 4.55 -0.75
CA ALA A 64 -10.76 3.30 -1.47
C ALA A 64 -9.37 2.72 -1.18
N LYS A 65 -8.33 3.56 -1.20
CA LYS A 65 -6.96 3.12 -0.90
C LYS A 65 -6.79 2.68 0.55
N CYS A 66 -7.43 3.37 1.49
CA CYS A 66 -7.43 2.97 2.90
C CYS A 66 -8.12 1.62 3.11
N LEU A 67 -9.17 1.32 2.35
CA LEU A 67 -9.84 0.02 2.39
C LEU A 67 -8.93 -1.10 1.86
N GLU A 68 -8.20 -0.87 0.76
CA GLU A 68 -7.19 -1.81 0.26
C GLU A 68 -6.12 -2.10 1.32
N ILE A 69 -5.55 -1.04 1.93
CA ILE A 69 -4.54 -1.15 2.99
C ILE A 69 -5.09 -1.95 4.16
N LYS A 70 -6.31 -1.65 4.61
CA LYS A 70 -6.99 -2.39 5.68
C LYS A 70 -7.09 -3.88 5.35
N ASN A 71 -7.52 -4.22 4.13
CA ASN A 71 -7.67 -5.60 3.70
C ASN A 71 -6.32 -6.32 3.64
N GLN A 72 -5.26 -5.64 3.19
CA GLN A 72 -3.92 -6.21 3.18
C GLN A 72 -3.40 -6.50 4.60
N ILE A 73 -3.55 -5.54 5.52
CA ILE A 73 -3.19 -5.72 6.94
C ILE A 73 -3.92 -6.92 7.54
N GLN A 74 -5.21 -7.09 7.22
CA GLN A 74 -5.99 -8.22 7.71
C GLN A 74 -5.45 -9.55 7.16
N LYS A 75 -5.10 -9.61 5.87
CA LYS A 75 -4.47 -10.79 5.27
C LYS A 75 -3.12 -11.10 5.90
N ASP A 76 -2.27 -10.10 6.11
CA ASP A 76 -0.94 -10.28 6.70
C ASP A 76 -1.04 -10.78 8.15
N ASN A 77 -2.01 -10.27 8.93
CA ASN A 77 -2.26 -10.76 10.28
C ASN A 77 -2.75 -12.21 10.29
N GLN A 78 -3.65 -12.57 9.37
CA GLN A 78 -4.12 -13.96 9.22
C GLN A 78 -2.97 -14.90 8.83
N LEU A 79 -2.15 -14.49 7.85
CA LEU A 79 -0.98 -15.25 7.41
C LEU A 79 0.01 -15.43 8.56
N ARG A 80 0.29 -14.37 9.33
CA ARG A 80 1.17 -14.44 10.50
C ARG A 80 0.66 -15.46 11.52
N GLN A 81 -0.62 -15.42 11.87
CA GLN A 81 -1.22 -16.38 12.80
C GLN A 81 -1.14 -17.82 12.26
N GLN A 82 -1.36 -18.01 10.95
CA GLN A 82 -1.21 -19.33 10.33
C GLN A 82 0.23 -19.83 10.46
N VAL A 83 1.23 -19.00 10.14
CA VAL A 83 2.65 -19.36 10.25
C VAL A 83 3.03 -19.65 11.70
N GLU A 84 2.58 -18.83 12.66
CA GLU A 84 2.80 -19.05 14.10
C GLU A 84 2.22 -20.36 14.61
N ASN A 85 1.12 -20.84 14.01
CA ASN A 85 0.53 -22.13 14.34
C ASN A 85 1.22 -23.31 13.64
N MET A 86 1.97 -23.07 12.55
CA MET A 86 2.64 -24.11 11.76
C MET A 86 4.07 -24.38 12.23
N TYR A 87 4.78 -23.36 12.73
CA TYR A 87 6.20 -23.46 13.06
C TYR A 87 6.48 -23.12 14.51
N THR A 88 7.48 -23.80 15.09
CA THR A 88 7.96 -23.49 16.43
C THR A 88 8.66 -22.14 16.44
N LYS A 89 8.23 -21.25 17.32
CA LYS A 89 8.83 -19.94 17.50
C LYS A 89 10.02 -20.04 18.47
N ILE A 90 11.18 -19.56 18.05
CA ILE A 90 12.39 -19.46 18.88
C ILE A 90 12.83 -17.99 19.01
N THR A 91 13.56 -17.65 20.07
CA THR A 91 14.10 -16.30 20.27
C THR A 91 15.62 -16.37 20.44
N ILE A 92 16.35 -15.64 19.61
CA ILE A 92 17.81 -15.55 19.65
C ILE A 92 18.18 -14.07 19.79
N ASN A 93 18.90 -13.71 20.86
CA ASN A 93 19.33 -12.33 21.14
C ASN A 93 18.19 -11.29 21.09
N GLY A 94 16.98 -11.66 21.55
CA GLY A 94 15.81 -10.79 21.56
C GLY A 94 15.11 -10.63 20.20
N THR A 95 15.56 -11.35 19.17
CA THR A 95 14.89 -11.43 17.86
C THR A 95 14.14 -12.75 17.74
N GLU A 96 12.90 -12.69 17.26
CA GLU A 96 12.02 -13.87 17.11
C GLU A 96 12.16 -14.50 15.72
N PHE A 97 12.23 -15.84 15.67
CA PHE A 97 12.37 -16.63 14.44
C PHE A 97 11.39 -17.81 14.44
N PHE A 98 11.08 -18.34 13.26
CA PHE A 98 10.43 -19.64 13.10
C PHE A 98 11.48 -20.70 12.77
N GLU A 99 11.48 -21.80 13.52
CA GLU A 99 12.36 -22.95 13.31
C GLU A 99 11.69 -23.99 12.42
N THR A 100 12.42 -24.50 11.43
CA THR A 100 12.00 -25.62 10.56
C THR A 100 13.22 -26.47 10.22
N GLU A 101 13.05 -27.78 10.18
CA GLU A 101 14.06 -28.74 9.72
C GLU A 101 13.63 -29.34 8.39
N VAL A 102 14.55 -29.46 7.43
CA VAL A 102 14.32 -30.09 6.12
C VAL A 102 15.42 -31.11 5.90
N GLU A 103 15.05 -32.38 5.69
CA GLU A 103 15.98 -33.43 5.28
C GLU A 103 16.28 -33.25 3.77
N VAL A 104 17.57 -33.24 3.41
CA VAL A 104 18.05 -33.00 2.04
C VAL A 104 18.61 -34.29 1.44
#